data_AF-A0A158RD38-F1
#
_entry.id   AF-A0A158RD38-F1
#
_cell.length_a   1.000
_cell.length_b   1.000
_cell.length_c   1.000
_cell.angle_alpha   90.00
_cell.angle_beta   90.00
_cell.angle_gamma   90.00
#
_symmetry.space_group_name_H-M   'P 1'
#
loop_
_entity.id
_entity.type
_entity.pdbx_description
1 polymer ?
#
loop_
_entity_poly.entity_id
_entity_poly.type
_entity_poly.pdbx_seq_one_letter_code
_entity_poly.pdbx_strand_id
1 'polypeptide(L)'
;MYSHFVLTVLLILFNADHASASQRSYVNQFVEKMIQGHQMVLFSKTYCSYSHKMKHLLRKYHIRDQRIIELDLEPNMHLIQDYLMYRTGGIRTVPQLYIKGRFIGGFDSTHAKERNGELATIFARAGITHKSS
;
A
#
# COMPACT_ATOMS: atom_id res chain seq x y z
N MET A 1 31.08 -24.52 -33.52
CA MET A 1 30.90 -23.07 -33.26
C MET A 1 29.50 -22.67 -32.76
N TYR A 2 28.52 -23.58 -32.63
CA TYR A 2 27.17 -23.24 -32.11
C TYR A 2 26.98 -23.43 -30.60
N SER A 3 27.99 -23.91 -29.85
CA SER A 3 27.81 -24.32 -28.45
C SER A 3 27.81 -23.16 -27.44
N HIS A 4 28.58 -22.08 -27.69
CA HIS A 4 28.60 -20.93 -26.77
C HIS A 4 27.38 -20.02 -26.89
N PHE A 5 26.80 -19.87 -28.09
CA PHE A 5 25.69 -18.94 -28.30
C PHE A 5 24.39 -19.40 -27.61
N VAL A 6 24.15 -20.71 -27.55
CA VAL A 6 22.96 -21.29 -26.89
C VAL A 6 23.08 -21.22 -25.37
N LEU A 7 24.29 -21.38 -24.81
CA LEU A 7 24.53 -21.34 -23.36
C LEU A 7 24.39 -19.92 -22.79
N THR A 8 24.84 -18.90 -23.53
CA THR A 8 24.67 -17.49 -23.12
C THR A 8 23.21 -17.06 -23.18
N VAL A 9 22.43 -17.51 -24.19
CA VAL A 9 20.99 -17.25 -24.26
C VAL A 9 20.23 -17.97 -23.13
N LEU A 10 20.62 -19.19 -22.75
CA LEU A 10 20.00 -19.92 -21.64
C LEU A 10 20.29 -19.28 -20.26
N LEU A 11 21.50 -18.72 -20.06
CA LEU A 11 21.84 -17.97 -18.85
C LEU A 11 21.15 -16.60 -18.78
N ILE A 12 20.89 -15.96 -19.92
CA ILE A 12 20.13 -14.70 -19.96
C ILE A 12 18.65 -14.95 -19.70
N LEU A 13 18.08 -16.06 -20.20
CA LEU A 13 16.67 -16.43 -19.97
C LEU A 13 16.40 -16.93 -18.54
N PHE A 14 17.40 -17.43 -17.80
CA PHE A 14 17.23 -17.84 -16.40
C PHE A 14 17.23 -16.67 -15.40
N ASN A 15 17.70 -15.50 -15.80
CA ASN A 15 17.81 -14.33 -14.92
C ASN A 15 16.59 -13.40 -14.94
N ALA A 16 15.60 -13.67 -15.78
CA ALA A 16 14.50 -12.74 -16.03
C ALA A 16 13.30 -12.86 -15.07
N ASP A 17 13.21 -13.88 -14.20
CA ASP A 17 11.90 -14.21 -13.63
C ASP A 17 11.78 -14.53 -12.13
N HIS A 18 12.80 -14.34 -11.29
CA HIS A 18 12.65 -14.64 -9.86
C HIS A 18 13.06 -13.46 -8.96
N ALA A 19 12.07 -12.65 -8.57
CA ALA A 19 12.11 -12.07 -7.22
C ALA A 19 12.31 -13.22 -6.23
N SER A 20 13.49 -13.27 -5.62
CA SER A 20 13.91 -14.36 -4.75
C SER A 20 12.95 -14.49 -3.56
N ALA A 21 12.77 -15.70 -3.03
CA ALA A 21 11.90 -15.93 -1.88
C ALA A 21 12.27 -15.03 -0.68
N SER A 22 13.56 -14.71 -0.52
CA SER A 22 14.04 -13.76 0.49
C SER A 22 13.52 -12.33 0.25
N GLN A 23 13.51 -11.86 -0.99
CA GLN A 23 12.98 -10.53 -1.34
C GLN A 23 11.48 -10.42 -1.04
N ARG A 24 10.69 -11.45 -1.38
CA ARG A 24 9.26 -11.49 -1.03
C ARG A 24 9.05 -11.50 0.47
N SER A 25 9.82 -12.30 1.21
CA SER A 25 9.76 -12.32 2.68
C SER A 25 10.07 -10.94 3.27
N TYR A 26 11.11 -10.27 2.78
CA TYR A 26 11.45 -8.91 3.20
C TYR A 26 10.31 -7.91 2.91
N VAL A 27 9.73 -7.95 1.71
CA VAL A 27 8.61 -7.07 1.33
C VAL A 27 7.39 -7.31 2.21
N ASN A 28 7.03 -8.57 2.46
CA ASN A 28 5.89 -8.91 3.31
C ASN A 28 6.10 -8.37 4.74
N GLN A 29 7.29 -8.58 5.31
CA GLN A 29 7.66 -8.06 6.62
C GLN A 29 7.64 -6.53 6.66
N PHE A 30 8.15 -5.86 5.62
CA PHE A 30 8.09 -4.40 5.49
C PHE A 30 6.63 -3.91 5.53
N VAL A 31 5.76 -4.47 4.70
CA VAL A 31 4.35 -4.06 4.62
C VAL A 31 3.62 -4.31 5.95
N GLU A 32 3.84 -5.47 6.59
CA GLU A 32 3.31 -5.75 7.93
C GLU A 32 3.82 -4.77 8.98
N LYS A 33 5.13 -4.51 9.01
CA LYS A 33 5.72 -3.56 9.96
C LYS A 33 5.11 -2.17 9.80
N MET A 34 4.88 -1.71 8.58
CA MET A 34 4.24 -0.41 8.35
C MET A 34 2.81 -0.42 8.88
N ILE A 35 1.99 -1.40 8.46
CA ILE A 35 0.56 -1.49 8.79
C ILE A 35 0.31 -1.66 10.30
N GLN A 36 1.11 -2.47 10.99
CA GLN A 36 0.97 -2.71 12.43
C GLN A 36 1.65 -1.64 13.28
N GLY A 37 2.73 -1.05 12.77
CA GLY A 37 3.57 -0.11 13.53
C GLY A 37 3.03 1.31 13.61
N HIS A 38 2.01 1.66 12.82
CA HIS A 38 1.50 3.03 12.76
C HIS A 38 -0.01 3.12 12.99
N GLN A 39 -0.47 4.23 13.56
CA GLN A 39 -1.90 4.51 13.75
C GLN A 39 -2.66 4.54 12.41
N MET A 40 -2.08 5.17 11.38
CA MET A 40 -2.61 5.20 10.02
C MET A 40 -1.53 4.89 8.98
N VAL A 41 -1.87 4.07 7.99
CA VAL A 41 -1.03 3.84 6.81
C VAL A 41 -1.84 4.02 5.55
N LEU A 42 -1.28 4.75 4.58
CA LEU A 42 -1.83 4.91 3.25
C LEU A 42 -0.82 4.43 2.22
N PHE A 43 -1.15 3.37 1.48
CA PHE A 43 -0.44 3.05 0.25
C PHE A 43 -1.05 3.87 -0.89
N SER A 44 -0.20 4.64 -1.57
CA SER A 44 -0.54 5.70 -2.50
C SER A 44 0.30 5.57 -3.78
N LYS A 45 -0.02 6.38 -4.79
CA LYS A 45 0.89 6.69 -5.89
C LYS A 45 0.90 8.18 -6.17
N THR A 46 2.06 8.74 -6.52
CA THR A 46 2.24 10.20 -6.71
C THR A 46 1.42 10.78 -7.86
N TYR A 47 1.16 9.99 -8.91
CA TYR A 47 0.39 10.41 -10.08
C TYR A 47 -1.11 10.02 -10.01
N CYS A 48 -1.53 9.30 -8.97
CA CYS A 48 -2.89 8.77 -8.89
C CYS A 48 -3.87 9.82 -8.35
N SER A 49 -4.83 10.23 -9.18
CA SER A 49 -5.86 11.21 -8.80
C SER A 49 -6.69 10.79 -7.58
N TYR A 50 -7.03 9.51 -7.44
CA TYR A 50 -7.74 8.98 -6.27
C TYR A 50 -6.87 9.02 -5.00
N SER A 51 -5.56 8.82 -5.12
CA SER A 51 -4.63 8.96 -4.00
C SER A 51 -4.53 10.42 -3.55
N HIS A 52 -4.57 11.38 -4.47
CA HIS A 52 -4.67 12.81 -4.13
C HIS A 52 -5.96 13.15 -3.40
N LYS A 53 -7.09 12.63 -3.85
CA LYS A 53 -8.39 12.82 -3.17
C LYS A 53 -8.39 12.22 -1.77
N MET A 54 -7.81 11.02 -1.59
CA MET A 54 -7.66 10.40 -0.27
C MET A 54 -6.79 11.25 0.66
N LYS A 55 -5.62 11.70 0.19
CA LYS A 55 -4.74 12.60 0.94
C LYS A 55 -5.46 13.90 1.31
N HIS A 56 -6.28 14.46 0.42
CA HIS A 56 -7.09 15.64 0.71
C HIS A 56 -8.13 15.38 1.81
N LEU A 57 -8.87 14.28 1.73
CA LEU A 57 -9.85 13.89 2.75
C LEU A 57 -9.18 13.76 4.13
N LEU A 58 -8.04 13.07 4.19
CA LEU A 58 -7.31 12.83 5.44
C LEU A 58 -6.78 14.12 6.09
N ARG A 59 -6.57 15.20 5.34
CA ARG A 59 -6.14 16.50 5.90
C ARG A 59 -7.14 17.10 6.89
N LYS A 60 -8.41 16.70 6.84
CA LYS A 60 -9.44 17.13 7.80
C LYS A 60 -9.23 16.57 9.21
N TYR A 61 -8.36 15.58 9.37
CA TYR A 61 -8.17 14.86 10.62
C TYR A 61 -6.79 15.11 11.23
N HIS A 62 -6.73 15.16 12.56
CA HIS A 62 -5.50 15.16 13.33
C HIS A 62 -5.04 13.71 13.57
N ILE A 63 -4.06 13.28 12.76
CA ILE A 63 -3.48 11.94 12.82
C ILE A 63 -2.06 12.10 13.36
N ARG A 64 -1.82 11.67 14.60
CA ARG A 64 -0.53 11.86 15.29
C ARG A 64 0.58 11.02 14.67
N ASP A 65 0.21 9.84 14.20
CA ASP A 65 1.14 8.85 13.70
C ASP A 65 0.63 8.28 12.37
N GLN A 66 1.22 8.74 11.27
CA GLN A 66 0.82 8.36 9.93
C GLN A 66 2.01 8.04 9.04
N ARG A 67 1.80 7.07 8.13
CA ARG A 67 2.72 6.80 7.02
C ARG A 67 1.98 6.79 5.70
N ILE A 68 2.56 7.49 4.73
CA ILE A 68 2.13 7.45 3.34
C ILE A 68 3.29 6.82 2.58
N ILE A 69 3.04 5.68 1.94
CA ILE A 69 4.02 5.00 1.10
C ILE A 69 3.60 5.21 -0.36
N GLU A 70 4.40 5.98 -1.09
CA GLU A 70 4.20 6.24 -2.52
C GLU A 70 4.81 5.08 -3.31
N LEU A 71 3.97 4.11 -3.68
CA LEU A 71 4.40 2.83 -4.24
C LEU A 71 5.22 2.97 -5.53
N ASP A 72 4.93 3.99 -6.34
CA ASP A 72 5.65 4.27 -7.58
C ASP A 72 7.09 4.73 -7.37
N LEU A 73 7.47 5.08 -6.14
CA LEU A 73 8.84 5.44 -5.76
C LEU A 73 9.58 4.27 -5.06
N GLU A 74 8.90 3.15 -4.81
CA GLU A 74 9.46 1.99 -4.13
C GLU A 74 10.13 1.02 -5.14
N PRO A 75 11.36 0.56 -4.89
CA PRO A 75 12.07 -0.34 -5.80
C PRO A 75 11.35 -1.69 -5.98
N ASN A 76 10.57 -2.10 -4.97
CA ASN A 76 9.82 -3.35 -4.94
C ASN A 76 8.32 -3.13 -5.16
N MET A 77 7.91 -2.07 -5.86
CA MET A 77 6.49 -1.70 -6.08
C MET A 77 5.61 -2.90 -6.41
N HIS A 78 6.00 -3.71 -7.41
CA HIS A 78 5.19 -4.83 -7.89
C HIS A 78 4.95 -5.88 -6.79
N LEU A 79 5.99 -6.22 -6.03
CA LEU A 79 5.90 -7.17 -4.91
C LEU A 79 5.05 -6.61 -3.76
N ILE A 80 5.17 -5.31 -3.48
CA ILE A 80 4.32 -4.66 -2.46
C ILE A 80 2.86 -4.72 -2.91
N GLN A 81 2.56 -4.42 -4.18
CA GLN A 81 1.20 -4.51 -4.72
C GLN A 81 0.66 -5.95 -4.73
N ASP A 82 1.50 -6.96 -5.04
CA ASP A 82 1.13 -8.37 -4.96
C ASP A 82 0.71 -8.74 -3.53
N TYR A 83 1.51 -8.32 -2.54
CA TYR A 83 1.24 -8.64 -1.15
C TYR A 83 0.01 -7.90 -0.60
N LEU A 84 -0.18 -6.63 -0.97
CA LEU A 84 -1.40 -5.88 -0.63
C LEU A 84 -2.65 -6.53 -1.24
N MET A 85 -2.57 -7.00 -2.47
CA MET A 85 -3.66 -7.74 -3.13
C MET A 85 -3.99 -9.04 -2.38
N TYR A 86 -2.97 -9.82 -2.01
CA TYR A 86 -3.14 -11.01 -1.18
C TYR A 86 -3.82 -10.67 0.16
N ARG A 87 -3.31 -9.67 0.88
CA ARG A 87 -3.80 -9.28 2.21
C ARG A 87 -5.26 -8.82 2.19
N THR A 88 -5.67 -8.11 1.13
CA THR A 88 -7.04 -7.60 0.97
C THR A 88 -7.99 -8.62 0.34
N GLY A 89 -7.51 -9.80 -0.05
CA GLY A 89 -8.31 -10.82 -0.74
C GLY A 89 -8.64 -10.49 -2.20
N GLY A 90 -7.88 -9.57 -2.83
CA GLY A 90 -8.01 -9.30 -4.27
C GLY A 90 -7.85 -7.85 -4.71
N ILE A 91 -7.65 -6.88 -3.82
CA ILE A 91 -7.56 -5.47 -4.19
C ILE A 91 -6.10 -5.08 -4.42
N ARG A 92 -5.73 -4.85 -5.69
CA ARG A 92 -4.38 -4.44 -6.09
C ARG A 92 -4.20 -2.92 -6.24
N THR A 93 -5.30 -2.19 -6.37
CA THR A 93 -5.29 -0.76 -6.70
C THR A 93 -4.90 0.11 -5.52
N VAL A 94 -4.43 1.32 -5.80
CA VAL A 94 -4.24 2.40 -4.84
C VAL A 94 -5.36 3.43 -4.99
N PRO A 95 -5.68 4.23 -3.96
CA PRO A 95 -5.12 4.18 -2.60
C PRO A 95 -5.63 2.98 -1.80
N GLN A 96 -4.85 2.53 -0.80
CA GLN A 96 -5.31 1.59 0.24
C GLN A 96 -5.06 2.18 1.62
N LEU A 97 -6.14 2.43 2.37
CA LEU A 97 -6.08 2.99 3.72
C LEU A 97 -6.17 1.89 4.78
N TYR A 98 -5.26 1.95 5.74
CA TYR A 98 -5.23 1.10 6.92
C TYR A 98 -5.26 1.97 8.19
N ILE A 99 -6.03 1.54 9.18
CA ILE A 99 -6.11 2.19 10.50
C ILE A 99 -5.95 1.11 11.56
N LYS A 100 -4.94 1.26 12.44
CA LYS A 100 -4.61 0.29 13.49
C LYS A 100 -4.57 -1.15 12.97
N GLY A 101 -3.78 -1.38 11.92
CA GLY A 101 -3.64 -2.70 11.29
C GLY A 101 -4.81 -3.14 10.39
N ARG A 102 -5.98 -2.51 10.47
CA ARG A 102 -7.18 -2.92 9.73
C ARG A 102 -7.32 -2.18 8.40
N PHE A 103 -7.57 -2.93 7.33
CA PHE A 103 -7.91 -2.38 6.02
C PHE A 103 -9.29 -1.68 6.06
N ILE A 104 -9.31 -0.41 5.66
CA ILE A 104 -10.52 0.42 5.62
C ILE A 104 -11.10 0.51 4.20
N GLY A 105 -10.23 0.44 3.19
CA GLY A 105 -10.64 0.42 1.79
C GLY A 105 -9.85 1.39 0.90
N GLY A 106 -10.34 1.54 -0.33
CA GLY A 106 -9.88 2.56 -1.27
C GLY A 106 -10.58 3.91 -1.06
N PHE A 107 -10.42 4.83 -2.01
CA PHE A 107 -11.00 6.18 -1.89
C PHE A 107 -12.53 6.14 -1.86
N ASP A 108 -13.19 5.47 -2.80
CA ASP A 108 -14.65 5.52 -2.90
C ASP A 108 -15.34 4.93 -1.67
N SER A 109 -14.85 3.80 -1.16
CA SER A 109 -15.35 3.18 0.07
C SER A 109 -15.09 4.07 1.29
N THR A 110 -13.90 4.66 1.41
CA THR A 110 -13.57 5.56 2.52
C THR A 110 -14.39 6.84 2.46
N HIS A 111 -14.62 7.39 1.28
CA HIS A 111 -15.44 8.58 1.08
C HIS A 111 -16.92 8.32 1.36
N ALA A 112 -17.42 7.11 1.04
CA ALA A 112 -18.75 6.69 1.48
C ALA A 112 -18.86 6.65 3.01
N LYS A 113 -17.85 6.11 3.70
CA LYS A 113 -17.75 6.09 5.16
C LYS A 113 -17.65 7.48 5.78
N GLU A 114 -16.99 8.41 5.11
CA GLU A 114 -16.95 9.82 5.51
C GLU A 114 -18.35 10.42 5.48
N ARG A 115 -19.08 10.25 4.36
CA ARG A 115 -20.41 10.84 4.17
C ARG A 115 -21.47 10.32 5.13
N ASN A 116 -21.36 9.05 5.55
CA ASN A 116 -22.31 8.43 6.47
C ASN A 116 -21.88 8.47 7.94
N GLY A 117 -20.76 9.12 8.26
CA GLY A 117 -20.23 9.25 9.64
C GLY A 117 -19.52 8.00 10.19
N GLU A 118 -19.48 6.90 9.46
CA GLU A 118 -18.78 5.68 9.89
C GLU A 118 -17.27 5.94 10.03
N LEU A 119 -16.67 6.74 9.14
CA LEU A 119 -15.23 7.04 9.17
C LEU A 119 -14.85 7.75 10.48
N ALA A 120 -15.64 8.72 10.91
CA ALA A 120 -15.43 9.41 12.18
C ALA A 120 -15.46 8.44 13.36
N THR A 121 -16.37 7.47 13.35
CA THR A 121 -16.45 6.42 14.38
C THR A 121 -15.20 5.52 14.37
N ILE A 122 -14.73 5.12 13.18
CA ILE A 122 -13.49 4.33 13.04
C ILE A 122 -12.28 5.12 13.55
N PHE A 123 -12.20 6.40 13.19
CA PHE A 123 -11.09 7.27 13.53
C PHE A 123 -11.06 7.58 15.03
N ALA A 124 -12.21 7.86 15.64
CA ALA A 124 -12.33 8.08 17.07
C ALA A 124 -11.83 6.87 17.89
N ARG A 125 -12.21 5.65 17.50
CA ARG A 125 -11.69 4.41 18.12
C ARG A 125 -10.19 4.24 17.99
N ALA A 126 -9.59 4.82 16.95
CA ALA A 126 -8.15 4.82 16.74
C ALA A 126 -7.43 5.98 17.44
N GLY A 127 -8.15 6.91 18.09
CA GLY A 127 -7.59 8.13 18.67
C GLY A 127 -7.21 9.18 17.62
N ILE A 128 -7.92 9.20 16.49
CA ILE A 128 -7.82 10.21 15.42
C ILE A 128 -9.04 11.12 15.57
N THR A 129 -8.82 12.43 15.62
CA THR A 129 -9.88 13.43 15.79
C THR A 129 -10.03 14.30 14.55
N HIS A 130 -11.21 14.88 14.34
CA HIS A 130 -11.37 15.92 13.33
C HIS A 130 -10.58 17.17 13.77
N LYS A 131 -9.97 17.88 12.82
CA LYS A 131 -9.39 19.20 13.11
C LYS A 131 -10.55 20.16 13.32
N SER A 132 -10.65 20.76 14.50
CA SER A 132 -11.54 21.89 14.72
C SER A 132 -11.21 22.97 13.70
N SER A 133 -12.23 23.55 13.06
CA SER A 133 -12.07 24.78 12.28
C SER A 133 -11.59 25.93 13.17
#